data_AF-A0A373D5B7-F1
#
_entry.id   AF-A0A373D5B7-F1
#
_cell.length_a   1.000
_cell.length_b   1.000
_cell.length_c   1.000
_cell.angle_alpha   90.00
_cell.angle_beta   90.00
_cell.angle_gamma   90.00
#
_symmetry.space_group_name_H-M   'P 1'
#
loop_
_entity.id
_entity.type
_entity.pdbx_description
1 polymer ?
#
loop_
_entity_poly.entity_id
_entity_poly.type
_entity_poly.pdbx_seq_one_letter_code
_entity_poly.pdbx_strand_id
1 'polypeptide(L)' 'MSQEEKYKLALFAVIRNSTVMPQGVKLGKTMHEINTMAVAVMANIMESCDFEKLKESYESV' A
#
# COMPACT_ATOMS: atom_id res chain seq x y z
N MET A 1 -9.90 13.11 -10.55
CA MET A 1 -9.54 12.13 -9.52
C MET A 1 -10.68 11.99 -8.54
N SER A 2 -11.30 10.81 -8.48
CA SER A 2 -12.34 10.50 -7.49
C SER A 2 -11.74 10.37 -6.08
N GLN A 3 -12.59 10.34 -5.04
CA GLN A 3 -12.11 10.06 -3.68
C GLN A 3 -11.50 8.66 -3.57
N GLU A 4 -12.08 7.68 -4.24
CA GLU A 4 -11.53 6.32 -4.33
C GLU A 4 -10.12 6.31 -4.93
N GLU A 5 -9.92 7.03 -6.04
CA GLU A 5 -8.61 7.14 -6.69
C GLU A 5 -7.57 7.84 -5.79
N LYS A 6 -8.00 8.88 -5.03
CA LYS A 6 -7.14 9.52 -4.02
C LYS A 6 -6.75 8.54 -2.90
N TYR A 7 -7.70 7.76 -2.37
CA TYR A 7 -7.40 6.78 -1.31
C TYR A 7 -6.48 5.68 -1.82
N LYS A 8 -6.66 5.19 -3.05
CA LYS A 8 -5.75 4.23 -3.68
C LYS A 8 -4.33 4.78 -3.78
N LEU A 9 -4.17 6.02 -4.23
CA LEU A 9 -2.86 6.68 -4.33
C LEU A 9 -2.24 6.95 -2.95
N ALA A 10 -3.05 7.28 -1.94
CA ALA A 10 -2.60 7.46 -0.56
C ALA A 10 -2.07 6.14 0.03
N LEU A 11 -2.79 5.03 -0.15
CA LEU A 11 -2.35 3.70 0.26
C LEU A 11 -1.04 3.31 -0.43
N PHE A 12 -0.94 3.52 -1.74
CA PHE A 12 0.30 3.32 -2.49
C PHE A 12 1.46 4.13 -1.91
N ALA A 13 1.24 5.42 -1.64
CA ALA A 13 2.28 6.30 -1.11
C ALA A 13 2.77 5.84 0.28
N VAL A 14 1.85 5.44 1.16
CA VAL A 14 2.18 4.93 2.50
C VAL A 14 3.01 3.64 2.40
N ILE A 15 2.56 2.67 1.60
CA ILE A 15 3.27 1.39 1.42
C ILE A 15 4.64 1.60 0.77
N ARG A 16 4.68 2.39 -0.30
CA ARG A 16 5.91 2.70 -1.03
C ARG A 16 6.92 3.37 -0.10
N ASN A 17 6.56 4.48 0.54
CA ASN A 17 7.52 5.29 1.29
C ASN A 17 7.95 4.66 2.61
N SER A 18 7.03 3.99 3.31
CA SER A 18 7.26 3.53 4.67
C SER A 18 7.80 2.11 4.73
N THR A 19 7.33 1.23 3.83
CA THR A 19 7.66 -0.20 3.88
C THR A 19 8.66 -0.60 2.80
N VAL A 20 8.38 -0.25 1.55
CA VAL A 20 9.11 -0.79 0.39
C VAL A 20 10.37 0.00 0.08
N MET A 21 10.31 1.33 0.11
CA MET A 21 11.41 2.21 -0.26
C MET A 21 12.65 2.03 0.61
N PRO A 22 12.57 1.92 1.96
CA PRO A 22 13.76 1.68 2.77
C PRO A 22 14.48 0.38 2.39
N GLN A 23 13.72 -0.68 2.12
CA GLN A 23 14.27 -1.99 1.71
C GLN A 23 14.82 -1.95 0.29
N GLY A 24 14.09 -1.34 -0.64
CA GLY A 24 14.52 -1.22 -2.04
C GLY A 24 15.80 -0.40 -2.18
N VAL A 25 15.92 0.72 -1.45
CA VAL A 25 17.15 1.52 -1.42
C VAL A 25 18.32 0.71 -0.87
N LYS A 26 18.14 -0.01 0.24
CA LYS A 26 19.18 -0.89 0.80
C LYS A 26 19.63 -1.98 -0.18
N LEU A 27 18.73 -2.46 -1.04
CA LEU A 27 18.99 -3.47 -2.05
C LEU A 27 19.46 -2.90 -3.41
N GLY A 28 19.69 -1.58 -3.52
CA GLY A 28 20.12 -0.94 -4.75
C GLY A 28 19.07 -0.96 -5.87
N LYS A 29 17.79 -1.07 -5.52
CA LYS A 29 16.68 -1.13 -6.48
C LYS A 29 16.41 0.22 -7.13
N THR A 30 16.00 0.19 -8.39
CA THR A 30 15.52 1.37 -9.10
C THR A 30 14.17 1.83 -8.55
N MET A 31 13.80 3.09 -8.80
CA MET A 31 12.49 3.60 -8.41
C MET A 31 11.34 2.84 -9.08
N HIS A 32 11.54 2.39 -10.33
CA HIS A 32 10.55 1.56 -11.02
C HIS A 32 10.33 0.23 -10.29
N GLU A 33 11.39 -0.48 -9.92
CA GLU A 33 11.29 -1.71 -9.13
C GLU A 33 10.62 -1.48 -7.77
N ILE A 34 10.97 -0.39 -7.07
CA ILE A 34 10.34 0.01 -5.79
C ILE A 34 8.84 0.23 -5.97
N ASN A 35 8.43 0.92 -7.03
CA ASN A 35 7.02 1.15 -7.33
C ASN A 35 6.29 -0.18 -7.65
N THR A 36 6.91 -1.06 -8.44
CA THR A 36 6.35 -2.38 -8.74
C THR A 36 6.19 -3.24 -7.48
N MET A 37 7.19 -3.24 -6.60
CA MET A 37 7.11 -3.92 -5.30
C MET A 37 5.99 -3.35 -4.42
N ALA A 38 5.80 -2.03 -4.40
CA ALA A 38 4.72 -1.39 -3.64
C ALA A 38 3.33 -1.80 -4.15
N VAL A 39 3.15 -1.89 -5.48
CA VAL A 39 1.90 -2.42 -6.06
C VAL A 39 1.68 -3.89 -5.71
N ALA A 40 2.73 -4.72 -5.72
CA ALA A 40 2.62 -6.12 -5.31
C ALA A 40 2.23 -6.27 -3.83
N VAL A 41 2.79 -5.44 -2.94
CA VAL A 41 2.40 -5.42 -1.52
C VAL A 41 0.96 -4.94 -1.34
N MET A 42 0.51 -3.93 -2.10
CA MET A 42 -0.89 -3.52 -2.11
C MET A 42 -1.82 -4.67 -2.49
N ALA A 43 -1.52 -5.41 -3.55
CA ALA A 43 -2.31 -6.55 -3.99
C ALA A 43 -2.41 -7.63 -2.89
N ASN A 44 -1.28 -7.96 -2.24
CA ASN A 44 -1.26 -8.90 -1.12
C ASN A 44 -2.14 -8.43 0.05
N ILE A 45 -2.10 -7.15 0.41
CA ILE A 45 -2.98 -6.58 1.46
C ILE A 45 -4.45 -6.75 1.07
N MET A 46 -4.81 -6.47 -0.19
CA MET A 46 -6.18 -6.63 -0.67
C MET A 46 -6.64 -8.08 -0.67
N GLU A 47 -5.74 -9.04 -0.88
CA GLU A 47 -6.07 -10.48 -0.85
C GLU A 47 -6.14 -11.06 0.57
N SER A 48 -5.36 -10.50 1.51
CA SER A 48 -5.22 -11.05 2.87
C SER A 48 -6.07 -10.34 3.93
N CYS A 49 -6.60 -9.14 3.65
CA CYS A 49 -7.43 -8.40 4.59
C CYS A 49 -8.83 -9.01 4.77
N ASP A 50 -9.22 -9.15 6.04
CA ASP A 50 -10.62 -9.32 6.41
C ASP A 50 -11.29 -7.93 6.47
N PHE A 51 -11.87 -7.53 5.34
CA PHE A 51 -12.47 -6.20 5.19
C PHE A 51 -13.72 -5.99 6.04
N GLU A 52 -14.46 -7.05 6.36
CA GLU A 52 -15.62 -6.95 7.24
C GLU A 52 -15.16 -6.57 8.65
N LYS A 53 -14.17 -7.28 9.21
CA LYS A 53 -13.61 -6.91 10.52
C LYS A 53 -12.95 -5.53 10.55
N LEU A 54 -12.27 -5.15 9.46
CA LEU A 54 -11.67 -3.82 9.36
C LEU A 54 -12.73 -2.72 9.31
N LYS A 55 -13.84 -2.96 8.61
CA LYS A 55 -14.96 -2.04 8.55
C LYS A 55 -15.60 -1.87 9.92
N GLU A 56 -15.89 -2.98 10.63
CA GLU A 56 -16.39 -2.94 12.01
C GLU A 56 -15.47 -2.11 12.91
N SER A 57 -14.15 -2.32 12.81
CA SER A 57 -13.16 -1.58 13.58
C SER A 57 -13.17 -0.09 13.24
N TYR A 58 -13.24 0.28 11.96
CA TYR A 58 -13.27 1.67 11.49
C TYR A 58 -14.55 2.42 11.90
N GLU A 59 -15.70 1.75 11.85
CA GLU A 59 -16.99 2.33 12.22
C GLU A 59 -17.20 2.43 13.74
N SER A 60 -16.38 1.72 14.53
CA SER A 60 -16.38 1.79 16.00
C SER A 60 -15.59 2.97 16.59
N VAL A 61 -14.97 3.81 15.75
CA VAL A 61 -14.15 4.97 16.13
C VAL A 61 -15.00 6.22 16.34
#